data_AF-A0A9W8M1F4-F1
#
_entry.id   AF-A0A9W8M1F4-F1
#
_cell.length_a   1.000
_cell.length_b   1.000
_cell.length_c   1.000
_cell.angle_alpha   90.00
_cell.angle_beta   90.00
_cell.angle_gamma   90.00
#
_symmetry.space_group_name_H-M   'P 1'
#
loop_
_entity.id
_entity.type
_entity.pdbx_description
1 polymer ?
#
loop_
_entity_poly.entity_id
_entity_poly.type
_entity_poly.pdbx_seq_one_letter_code
_entity_poly.pdbx_strand_id
1 'polypeptide(L)'
;MAIVSIYHMLEYLCVALYNPGYLEIDSFMFNPDVGNGYITAMGASLLEFWLEWWFGMAKGSSMKLAFFCKLVGLIMALAGQLMRTLAMVTAKTSFNHYVATRKEKSHRLITHGIYAWERHPSYRV
;
A
#
# COMPACT_ATOMS: atom_id res chain seq x y z
N MET A 1 9.24 5.55 7.49
CA MET A 1 9.72 5.96 6.15
C MET A 1 10.05 4.79 5.24
N ALA A 2 10.95 3.88 5.62
CA ALA A 2 11.37 2.76 4.73
C ALA A 2 10.20 1.96 4.12
N ILE A 3 9.19 1.61 4.93
CA ILE A 3 8.02 0.85 4.46
C ILE A 3 7.24 1.62 3.38
N VAL A 4 7.04 2.93 3.56
CA VAL A 4 6.33 3.78 2.60
C VAL A 4 7.10 3.87 1.29
N SER A 5 8.42 4.03 1.36
CA SER A 5 9.27 4.04 0.15
C SER A 5 9.22 2.70 -0.59
N ILE A 6 9.26 1.59 0.15
CA ILE A 6 9.17 0.23 -0.42
C ILE A 6 7.78 0.02 -1.05
N TYR A 7 6.70 0.48 -0.42
CA TYR A 7 5.34 0.41 -0.95
C TYR A 7 5.26 1.07 -2.34
N HIS A 8 5.66 2.35 -2.46
CA HIS A 8 5.58 3.08 -3.73
C HIS A 8 6.48 2.46 -4.81
N MET A 9 7.66 1.98 -4.42
CA MET A 9 8.57 1.32 -5.35
C MET A 9 8.02 -0.03 -5.85
N LEU A 10 7.45 -0.84 -4.95
CA LEU A 10 6.87 -2.14 -5.31
C LEU A 10 5.65 -2.00 -6.20
N GLU A 11 4.81 -0.98 -5.97
CA GLU A 11 3.68 -0.66 -6.87
C GLU A 11 4.16 -0.43 -8.30
N TYR A 12 5.11 0.49 -8.47
CA TYR A 12 5.65 0.83 -9.78
C TYR A 12 6.32 -0.39 -10.43
N LEU A 13 7.14 -1.13 -9.68
CA LEU A 13 7.82 -2.32 -10.19
C LEU A 13 6.83 -3.42 -10.60
N CYS A 14 5.75 -3.63 -9.84
CA CYS A 14 4.74 -4.63 -10.20
C CYS A 14 4.05 -4.27 -11.52
N VAL A 15 3.71 -3.00 -11.74
CA VAL A 15 3.16 -2.56 -13.03
C VAL A 15 4.19 -2.72 -14.14
N ALA A 16 5.43 -2.30 -13.90
CA ALA A 16 6.49 -2.39 -14.89
C ALA A 16 6.77 -3.85 -15.33
N LEU A 17 6.70 -4.81 -14.40
CA LEU A 17 6.96 -6.22 -14.67
C LEU A 17 5.76 -6.97 -15.27
N TYR A 18 4.54 -6.69 -14.81
CA TYR A 18 3.37 -7.50 -15.14
C TYR A 18 2.35 -6.81 -16.04
N ASN A 19 2.42 -5.48 -16.18
CA ASN A 19 1.54 -4.71 -17.06
C ASN A 19 2.21 -3.45 -17.65
N PRO A 20 3.32 -3.60 -18.40
CA PRO A 20 4.13 -2.46 -18.87
C PRO A 20 3.39 -1.53 -19.83
N GLY A 21 2.29 -1.98 -20.45
CA GLY A 21 1.48 -1.17 -21.36
C GLY A 21 0.69 -0.03 -20.69
N TYR A 22 0.53 -0.09 -19.36
CA TYR A 22 -0.15 0.94 -18.55
C TYR A 22 0.79 1.57 -17.52
N LEU A 23 2.11 1.47 -17.74
CA LEU A 23 3.11 2.03 -16.84
C LEU A 23 3.16 3.55 -17.00
N GLU A 24 2.82 4.26 -15.94
CA GLU A 24 2.88 5.71 -15.88
C GLU A 24 3.62 6.15 -14.60
N ILE A 25 4.02 7.43 -14.53
CA ILE A 25 4.57 7.98 -13.28
C ILE A 25 3.53 7.91 -12.15
N ASP A 26 2.26 8.00 -12.50
CA ASP A 26 1.15 7.87 -11.56
C ASP A 26 1.04 6.45 -10.96
N SER A 27 1.67 5.44 -11.57
CA SER A 27 1.76 4.08 -11.01
C SER A 27 2.56 4.02 -9.70
N PHE A 28 3.34 5.05 -9.36
CA PHE A 28 3.94 5.17 -8.03
C PHE A 28 2.91 5.43 -6.93
N MET A 29 1.70 5.89 -7.27
CA MET A 29 0.63 6.22 -6.33
C MET A 29 1.04 7.24 -5.24
N PHE A 30 1.83 8.27 -5.58
CA PHE A 30 2.20 9.30 -4.61
C PHE A 30 1.01 10.15 -4.14
N ASN A 31 -0.03 10.25 -4.96
CA ASN A 31 -1.28 10.94 -4.61
C ASN A 31 -2.48 10.14 -5.14
N PRO A 32 -2.90 9.10 -4.42
CA PRO A 32 -3.96 8.21 -4.89
C PRO A 32 -5.36 8.84 -4.82
N ASP A 33 -5.53 9.97 -4.13
CA ASP A 33 -6.81 10.60 -3.84
C ASP A 33 -7.00 11.99 -4.48
N VAL A 34 -8.27 12.30 -4.79
CA VAL A 34 -8.66 13.61 -5.32
C VAL A 34 -8.66 14.61 -4.17
N GLY A 35 -7.67 15.50 -4.12
CA GLY A 35 -7.61 16.58 -3.12
C GLY A 35 -6.41 16.57 -2.18
N ASN A 36 -5.36 15.77 -2.45
CA ASN A 36 -4.11 15.73 -1.65
C ASN A 36 -4.32 15.32 -0.17
N GLY A 37 -5.41 14.63 0.14
CA GLY A 37 -5.71 14.09 1.45
C GLY A 37 -4.65 13.11 1.94
N TYR A 38 -4.09 12.28 1.06
CA TYR A 38 -2.99 11.37 1.41
C TYR A 38 -1.74 12.13 1.89
N ILE A 39 -1.31 13.14 1.13
CA ILE A 39 -0.10 13.92 1.45
C ILE A 39 -0.29 14.71 2.75
N THR A 40 -1.47 15.28 2.95
CA THR A 40 -1.79 16.03 4.18
C THR A 40 -1.85 15.11 5.41
N ALA A 41 -2.45 13.93 5.30
CA ALA A 41 -2.46 12.93 6.37
C ALA A 41 -1.04 12.44 6.70
N MET A 42 -0.21 12.18 5.69
CA MET A 42 1.19 11.83 5.88
C MET A 42 1.95 12.94 6.63
N GLY A 43 1.79 14.19 6.19
CA GLY A 43 2.38 15.35 6.86
C GLY A 43 1.92 15.50 8.32
N ALA A 44 0.62 15.30 8.58
CA ALA A 44 0.05 15.34 9.92
C ALA A 44 0.64 14.25 10.84
N SER A 45 0.80 13.02 10.33
CA SER A 45 1.40 11.91 11.10
C SER A 45 2.86 12.17 11.47
N LEU A 46 3.62 12.81 10.57
CA LEU A 46 5.00 13.21 10.86
C LEU A 46 5.04 14.31 11.89
N LEU A 47 4.17 15.31 11.75
CA LEU A 47 4.05 16.41 12.70
C LEU A 47 3.71 15.88 14.10
N GLU A 48 2.72 15.00 14.21
CA GLU A 48 2.35 14.33 15.47
C GLU A 48 3.55 13.65 16.11
N PHE A 49 4.29 12.81 15.36
CA PHE A 49 5.49 12.15 15.84
C PHE A 49 6.56 13.13 16.35
N TRP A 50 6.80 14.22 15.61
CA TRP A 50 7.76 15.25 16.03
C TRP A 50 7.32 15.98 17.30
N LEU A 51 6.03 16.28 17.44
CA LEU A 51 5.47 16.93 18.63
C LEU A 51 5.56 16.00 19.85
N GLU A 52 5.17 14.73 19.73
CA GLU A 52 5.30 13.74 20.81
C GLU A 52 6.74 13.58 21.29
N TRP A 53 7.68 13.60 20.34
CA TRP A 53 9.10 13.57 20.62
C TRP A 53 9.58 14.82 21.34
N TRP A 54 9.22 16.01 20.83
CA TRP A 54 9.63 17.31 21.38
C TRP A 54 9.09 17.57 22.79
N PHE A 55 7.80 17.28 23.02
CA PHE A 55 7.17 17.45 24.32
C PHE A 55 7.54 16.34 25.32
N GLY A 56 8.32 15.33 24.91
CA GLY A 56 8.76 14.25 25.78
C GLY A 56 7.63 13.36 26.32
N MET A 57 6.41 13.47 25.77
CA MET A 57 5.25 12.64 26.14
C MET A 57 5.51 11.16 25.86
N ALA A 58 6.40 10.86 24.91
CA ALA A 58 6.87 9.51 24.63
C ALA A 58 7.72 8.86 25.76
N LYS A 59 8.19 9.63 26.76
CA LYS A 59 9.02 9.09 27.87
C LYS A 59 8.21 8.47 29.01
N GLY A 60 6.92 8.78 29.13
CA GLY A 60 6.07 8.31 30.25
C GLY A 60 5.31 7.00 29.99
N SER A 61 5.14 6.63 28.72
CA SER A 61 4.47 5.38 28.34
C SER A 61 5.40 4.19 28.56
N SER A 62 4.86 3.08 29.06
CA SER A 62 5.61 1.83 29.25
C SER A 62 6.35 1.46 27.97
N MET A 63 7.67 1.67 27.93
CA MET A 63 8.47 1.52 26.69
C MET A 63 8.29 0.15 26.03
N LYS A 64 7.95 -0.87 26.83
CA LYS A 64 7.61 -2.22 26.35
C LYS A 64 6.31 -2.26 25.54
N LEU A 65 5.28 -1.53 25.97
CA LEU A 65 4.01 -1.43 25.24
C LEU A 65 4.19 -0.68 23.93
N ALA A 66 4.90 0.45 23.95
CA ALA A 66 5.21 1.21 22.74
C ALA A 66 6.02 0.38 21.74
N PHE A 67 6.98 -0.41 22.21
CA PHE A 67 7.73 -1.34 21.36
C PHE A 67 6.83 -2.43 20.79
N PHE A 68 5.96 -3.04 21.60
CA PHE A 68 5.03 -4.07 21.14
C PHE A 68 4.07 -3.52 20.08
N CYS A 69 3.48 -2.34 20.28
CA CYS A 69 2.62 -1.70 19.30
C CYS A 69 3.35 -1.44 17.97
N LYS A 70 4.60 -0.96 18.01
CA LYS A 70 5.43 -0.78 16.82
C LYS A 70 5.71 -2.09 16.09
N LEU A 71 5.99 -3.17 16.83
CA LEU A 71 6.24 -4.49 16.25
C LEU A 71 5.00 -5.06 15.58
N VAL A 72 3.84 -4.99 16.24
CA VAL A 72 2.56 -5.43 15.67
C VAL A 72 2.24 -4.62 14.41
N GLY A 73 2.39 -3.30 14.45
CA GLY A 73 2.18 -2.43 13.28
C GLY A 73 3.11 -2.78 12.12
N LEU A 74 4.38 -3.09 12.39
CA LEU A 74 5.34 -3.54 11.38
C LEU A 74 4.91 -4.86 10.73
N ILE A 75 4.51 -5.86 11.54
CA ILE A 75 4.06 -7.16 11.04
C ILE A 75 2.82 -6.99 10.17
N MET A 76 1.85 -6.18 10.62
CA MET A 76 0.64 -5.89 9.84
C MET A 76 0.97 -5.22 8.51
N ALA A 77 1.85 -4.22 8.50
CA ALA A 77 2.25 -3.52 7.28
C ALA A 77 2.95 -4.45 6.28
N LEU A 78 3.83 -5.34 6.76
CA LEU A 78 4.50 -6.33 5.91
C LEU A 78 3.52 -7.37 5.35
N ALA A 79 2.62 -7.90 6.17
CA ALA A 79 1.61 -8.86 5.74
C ALA A 79 0.69 -8.23 4.68
N GLY A 80 0.26 -6.99 4.91
CA GLY A 80 -0.49 -6.20 3.95
C GLY A 80 0.23 -6.03 2.62
N GLN A 81 1.48 -5.55 2.66
CA GLN A 81 2.30 -5.38 1.45
C GLN A 81 2.45 -6.68 0.67
N LEU A 82 2.68 -7.80 1.35
CA LEU A 82 2.79 -9.11 0.71
C LEU A 82 1.50 -9.51 0.01
N MET A 83 0.34 -9.39 0.68
CA MET A 83 -0.96 -9.70 0.07
C MET A 83 -1.22 -8.82 -1.17
N ARG A 84 -0.88 -7.53 -1.09
CA ARG A 84 -1.03 -6.58 -2.20
C ARG A 84 -0.14 -6.94 -3.39
N THR A 85 1.14 -7.20 -3.15
CA THR A 85 2.07 -7.63 -4.21
C THR A 85 1.63 -8.96 -4.82
N LEU A 86 1.20 -9.94 -4.01
CA LEU A 86 0.67 -11.22 -4.51
C LEU A 86 -0.59 -11.04 -5.36
N ALA A 87 -1.49 -10.14 -4.97
CA ALA A 87 -2.67 -9.79 -5.76
C ALA A 87 -2.26 -9.24 -7.13
N MET A 88 -1.34 -8.27 -7.19
CA MET A 88 -0.86 -7.72 -8.46
C MET A 88 -0.17 -8.77 -9.34
N VAL A 89 0.69 -9.61 -8.75
CA VAL A 89 1.40 -10.70 -9.45
C VAL A 89 0.44 -11.76 -9.97
N THR A 90 -0.63 -12.06 -9.22
CA THR A 90 -1.64 -13.03 -9.64
C THR A 90 -2.56 -12.45 -10.71
N ALA A 91 -2.90 -11.15 -10.60
CA ALA A 91 -3.77 -10.45 -11.53
C ALA A 91 -3.11 -10.10 -12.87
N LYS A 92 -1.79 -9.88 -12.87
CA LYS A 92 -0.96 -9.52 -14.04
C LYS A 92 -1.61 -8.43 -14.91
N THR A 93 -1.86 -8.73 -16.19
CA THR A 93 -2.46 -7.82 -17.18
C THR A 93 -3.93 -7.50 -16.91
N SER A 94 -4.58 -8.22 -15.98
CA SER A 94 -5.94 -7.89 -15.52
C SER A 94 -5.94 -6.97 -14.30
N PHE A 95 -4.76 -6.61 -13.78
CA PHE A 95 -4.63 -5.58 -12.74
C PHE A 95 -4.57 -4.20 -13.39
N ASN A 96 -5.38 -3.28 -12.86
CA ASN A 96 -5.36 -1.88 -13.24
C ASN A 96 -5.52 -1.02 -11.99
N HIS A 97 -4.73 0.05 -11.90
CA HIS A 97 -4.79 1.02 -10.79
C HIS A 97 -6.13 1.75 -10.74
N TYR A 98 -6.73 1.98 -11.91
CA TYR A 98 -8.06 2.56 -12.06
C TYR A 98 -9.10 1.49 -12.33
N VAL A 99 -10.30 1.68 -11.78
CA VAL A 99 -11.43 0.77 -12.04
C VAL A 99 -11.80 0.87 -13.52
N ALA A 100 -11.50 -0.19 -14.28
CA ALA A 100 -11.86 -0.26 -15.68
C ALA A 100 -13.39 -0.33 -15.84
N THR A 101 -13.97 0.65 -16.53
CA THR A 101 -15.42 0.72 -16.81
C THR A 101 -15.82 -0.02 -18.09
N ARG A 102 -14.84 -0.43 -18.91
CA ARG A 102 -15.03 -1.21 -20.14
C ARG A 102 -14.20 -2.49 -20.08
N LYS A 103 -14.79 -3.59 -20.56
CA LYS A 103 -14.12 -4.89 -20.66
C LYS A 103 -13.22 -4.94 -21.89
N GLU A 104 -11.91 -5.05 -21.69
CA GLU A 104 -10.98 -5.31 -22.78
C GLU A 104 -10.90 -6.81 -23.12
N LYS A 105 -10.48 -7.13 -24.35
CA LYS A 105 -10.30 -8.52 -24.82
C LYS A 105 -9.21 -9.28 -24.03
N SER A 106 -8.26 -8.54 -23.46
CA SER A 106 -7.16 -9.02 -22.62
C SER A 106 -7.59 -9.37 -21.19
N HIS A 107 -8.71 -8.82 -20.69
CA HIS A 107 -9.18 -9.06 -19.33
C HIS A 107 -9.73 -10.49 -19.19
N ARG A 108 -9.15 -11.23 -18.25
CA ARG A 108 -9.66 -12.55 -17.83
C ARG A 108 -10.06 -12.50 -16.37
N LEU A 109 -11.10 -13.24 -16.02
CA LEU A 109 -11.47 -13.41 -14.62
C LEU A 109 -10.42 -14.29 -13.94
N ILE A 110 -9.90 -13.83 -12.81
CA ILE A 110 -8.86 -14.51 -12.05
C ILE A 110 -9.48 -15.01 -10.76
N THR A 111 -9.56 -16.33 -10.63
CA THR A 111 -10.17 -17.03 -9.50
C THR A 111 -9.20 -17.99 -8.79
N HIS A 112 -7.92 -17.95 -9.16
CA HIS A 112 -6.87 -18.81 -8.59
C HIS A 112 -5.91 -17.98 -7.73
N GLY A 113 -5.11 -18.66 -6.90
CA GLY A 113 -4.20 -17.99 -5.97
C GLY A 113 -4.95 -17.24 -4.87
N ILE A 114 -4.52 -16.01 -4.57
CA ILE A 114 -5.13 -15.19 -3.51
C ILE A 114 -6.58 -14.79 -3.83
N TYR A 115 -6.94 -14.71 -5.11
CA TYR A 115 -8.30 -14.41 -5.58
C TYR A 115 -9.30 -15.55 -5.34
N ALA A 116 -8.85 -16.75 -5.00
CA ALA A 116 -9.74 -17.84 -4.58
C ALA A 116 -10.29 -17.64 -3.15
N TRP A 117 -9.57 -16.88 -2.34
CA TRP A 117 -9.88 -16.66 -0.92
C TRP A 117 -10.66 -15.35 -0.73
N GLU A 118 -10.30 -14.31 -1.49
CA GLU A 118 -10.90 -12.98 -1.35
C GLU A 118 -10.97 -12.28 -2.72
N ARG A 119 -12.07 -11.55 -2.97
CA ARG A 119 -12.40 -11.01 -4.31
C ARG A 119 -11.68 -9.69 -4.64
N HIS A 120 -11.17 -8.97 -3.65
CA HIS A 120 -10.51 -7.67 -3.78
C HIS A 120 -9.24 -7.57 -2.90
N PRO A 121 -8.24 -8.45 -3.09
CA PRO A 121 -7.17 -8.65 -2.10
C PRO A 121 -6.22 -7.45 -2.02
N SER A 122 -6.17 -6.65 -3.09
CA SER A 122 -5.43 -5.39 -3.15
C SER A 122 -6.10 -4.21 -2.42
N TYR A 123 -7.40 -4.30 -2.10
CA TYR A 123 -8.18 -3.20 -1.48
C TYR A 123 -8.33 -3.34 0.03
N ARG A 124 -8.10 -4.52 0.60
CA ARG A 124 -8.28 -4.80 2.04
C ARG A 124 -7.02 -4.58 2.89
N VAL A 125 -6.01 -3.92 2.31
CA VAL A 125 -4.74 -3.63 2.98
C VAL A 125 -4.67 -2.15 3.32
#